data_AF-A0A2H6G0B5-F1
#
_entry.id   AF-A0A2H6G0B5-F1
#
_cell.length_a   1.000
_cell.length_b   1.000
_cell.length_c   1.000
_cell.angle_alpha   90.00
_cell.angle_beta   90.00
_cell.angle_gamma   90.00
#
_symmetry.space_group_name_H-M   'P 1'
#
loop_
_entity.id
_entity.type
_entity.pdbx_description
1 polymer ?
#
loop_
_entity_poly.entity_id
_entity_poly.type
_entity_poly.pdbx_seq_one_letter_code
_entity_poly.pdbx_strand_id
1 'polypeptide(L)'
;MPETHCSVVTIMFVQVTETAENEREIPVVSCRLEEHQGFLRDHLKRFHGKLLEIRIGELYAYFPDATLAFNAAISLQQILSQFILRIGLHTGEVLFRQGRLQGADVNLASRLPYCARAGGICLSRTVFQHLKASERQRLVALGTYDLKNFDIRMPLYAYLPDGQASRSRGREMRRQFFASLNRYRQQRSARYILLVILTGLIAAFIWTQNMVSSTQARDVINLYVPAFVNQAQDNESVVHLEGIEMAVRSRLSGIHDVFDLVLVSDRSSATTKLLVKLRQVSGNVNIEYILSSLPAGLILASGRVEQDGSSIFHLQDSLSDHVLQDLEKLQMSNPPLASENTGTKLDEY
;
A
#
# COMPACT_ATOMS: atom_id res chain seq x y z
N MET A 1 34.14 30.15 23.95
CA MET A 1 32.82 29.87 23.32
C MET A 1 32.88 30.43 21.90
N PRO A 2 32.66 29.66 20.83
CA PRO A 2 32.62 30.25 19.49
C PRO A 2 31.40 31.19 19.41
N GLU A 3 31.66 32.48 19.21
CA GLU A 3 30.63 33.52 19.15
C GLU A 3 29.65 33.20 18.02
N THR A 4 28.38 33.07 18.40
CA THR A 4 27.28 32.89 17.48
C THR A 4 26.61 34.25 17.31
N HIS A 5 26.73 34.84 16.13
CA HIS A 5 26.09 36.12 15.82
C HIS A 5 25.21 35.98 14.58
N CYS A 6 24.06 36.63 14.61
CA CYS A 6 23.17 36.76 13.46
C CYS A 6 23.58 37.99 12.66
N SER A 7 23.63 37.88 11.34
CA SER A 7 23.91 39.00 10.46
C SER A 7 23.22 38.82 9.12
N VAL A 8 22.86 39.93 8.48
CA VAL A 8 22.33 39.92 7.12
C VAL A 8 23.50 39.98 6.15
N VAL A 9 23.58 39.00 5.26
CA VAL A 9 24.63 38.94 4.23
C VAL A 9 24.04 38.53 2.89
N THR A 10 24.78 38.79 1.81
CA THR A 10 24.45 38.23 0.49
C THR A 10 25.21 36.95 0.25
N ILE A 11 24.47 35.90 -0.02
CA ILE A 11 24.92 34.53 -0.18
C ILE A 11 24.99 34.21 -1.66
N MET A 12 26.12 33.66 -2.11
CA MET A 12 26.36 33.23 -3.47
C MET A 12 26.66 31.74 -3.53
N PHE A 13 25.86 31.03 -4.32
CA PHE A 13 26.15 29.66 -4.73
C PHE A 13 26.46 29.62 -6.22
N VAL A 14 27.47 28.86 -6.60
CA VAL A 14 27.88 28.67 -7.99
C VAL A 14 27.92 27.18 -8.25
N GLN A 15 27.20 26.73 -9.28
CA GLN A 15 27.35 25.40 -9.83
C GLN A 15 28.21 25.49 -11.09
N VAL A 16 29.29 24.72 -11.12
CA VAL A 16 30.27 24.69 -12.20
C VAL A 16 30.08 23.38 -12.96
N THR A 17 29.79 23.50 -14.25
CA THR A 17 29.62 22.37 -15.16
C THR A 17 30.53 22.53 -16.37
N GLU A 18 30.98 21.40 -16.91
CA GLU A 18 31.75 21.29 -18.16
C GLU A 18 30.93 20.52 -19.20
N THR A 19 31.18 20.79 -20.47
CA THR A 19 30.60 20.00 -21.56
C THR A 19 31.49 18.78 -21.78
N ALA A 20 30.95 17.57 -21.56
CA ALA A 20 31.62 16.33 -21.88
C ALA A 20 31.67 16.12 -23.41
N GLU A 21 32.52 15.18 -23.87
CA GLU A 21 32.67 14.83 -25.29
C GLU A 21 31.35 14.42 -25.98
N ASN A 22 30.39 13.91 -25.21
CA ASN A 22 29.05 13.55 -25.70
C ASN A 22 28.04 14.70 -25.65
N GLU A 23 28.50 15.94 -25.57
CA GLU A 23 27.70 17.17 -25.44
C GLU A 23 26.79 17.22 -24.19
N ARG A 24 27.03 16.36 -23.20
CA ARG A 24 26.31 16.41 -21.92
C ARG A 24 27.04 17.30 -20.93
N GLU A 25 26.29 18.11 -20.19
CA GLU A 25 26.84 18.86 -19.07
C GLU A 25 27.14 17.92 -17.89
N ILE A 26 28.38 17.94 -17.42
CA ILE A 26 28.85 17.18 -16.25
C ILE A 26 29.37 18.12 -15.17
N PRO A 27 29.15 17.83 -13.88
CA PRO A 27 29.71 18.63 -12.79
C PRO A 27 31.24 18.51 -12.81
N VAL A 28 31.92 19.64 -12.62
CA VAL A 28 33.39 19.68 -12.60
C VAL A 28 33.93 18.95 -11.38
N VAL A 29 34.93 18.08 -11.59
CA VAL A 29 35.60 17.36 -10.50
C VAL A 29 36.41 18.34 -9.64
N SER A 30 36.34 18.19 -8.32
CA SER A 30 36.91 19.15 -7.35
C SER A 30 38.39 19.46 -7.57
N CYS A 31 39.20 18.50 -8.02
CA CYS A 31 40.63 18.69 -8.27
C CYS A 31 40.93 19.84 -9.25
N ARG A 32 40.10 20.04 -10.27
CA ARG A 32 40.28 21.11 -11.27
C ARG A 32 39.92 22.49 -10.72
N LEU A 33 39.02 22.54 -9.74
CA LEU A 33 38.66 23.78 -9.04
C LEU A 33 39.65 24.11 -7.91
N GLU A 34 40.26 23.09 -7.29
CA GLU A 34 41.28 23.23 -6.25
C GLU A 34 42.55 23.94 -6.77
N GLU A 35 42.99 23.62 -8.00
CA GLU A 35 44.09 24.33 -8.68
C GLU A 35 43.82 25.84 -8.78
N HIS A 36 42.56 26.23 -8.93
CA HIS A 36 42.13 27.62 -9.03
C HIS A 36 41.66 28.22 -7.70
N GLN A 37 41.70 27.49 -6.58
CA GLN A 37 41.13 27.95 -5.31
C GLN A 37 41.77 29.25 -4.80
N GLY A 38 43.09 29.38 -4.92
CA GLY A 38 43.81 30.59 -4.52
C GLY A 38 43.34 31.80 -5.33
N PHE A 39 43.30 31.63 -6.65
CA PHE A 39 42.81 32.64 -7.58
C PHE A 39 41.36 33.03 -7.32
N LEU A 40 40.45 32.06 -7.14
CA LEU A 40 39.03 32.31 -6.86
C LEU A 40 38.86 33.04 -5.53
N ARG A 41 39.60 32.64 -4.50
CA ARG A 41 39.57 33.31 -3.19
C ARG A 41 39.99 34.76 -3.31
N ASP A 42 41.09 35.04 -4.03
CA ASP A 42 41.59 36.40 -4.18
C ASP A 42 40.71 37.24 -5.10
N HIS A 43 40.11 36.63 -6.13
CA HIS A 43 39.13 37.28 -6.98
C HIS A 43 37.89 37.71 -6.19
N LEU A 44 37.32 36.81 -5.39
CA LEU A 44 36.17 37.10 -4.53
C LEU A 44 36.48 38.16 -3.48
N LYS A 45 37.68 38.14 -2.88
CA LYS A 45 38.13 39.15 -1.92
C LYS A 45 38.16 40.57 -2.51
N ARG A 46 38.48 40.73 -3.80
CA ARG A 46 38.45 42.06 -4.46
C ARG A 46 37.07 42.71 -4.43
N PHE A 47 36.01 41.89 -4.38
CA PHE A 47 34.63 42.34 -4.21
C PHE A 47 34.17 42.27 -2.74
N HIS A 48 35.09 42.21 -1.79
CA HIS A 48 34.83 42.02 -0.35
C HIS A 48 34.07 40.71 -0.03
N GLY A 49 34.09 39.75 -0.95
CA GLY A 49 33.54 38.43 -0.75
C GLY A 49 34.49 37.51 0.02
N LYS A 50 33.92 36.55 0.74
CA LYS A 50 34.65 35.50 1.43
C LYS A 50 34.19 34.14 0.94
N LEU A 51 35.14 33.38 0.40
CA LEU A 51 34.96 31.98 0.02
C LEU A 51 34.90 31.11 1.29
N LEU A 52 33.81 30.36 1.43
CA LEU A 52 33.57 29.48 2.58
C LEU A 52 34.01 28.05 2.28
N GLU A 53 33.45 27.47 1.22
CA GLU A 53 33.63 26.07 0.89
C GLU A 53 33.59 25.87 -0.63
N ILE A 54 34.37 24.92 -1.10
CA ILE A 54 34.29 24.37 -2.45
C ILE A 54 33.95 22.89 -2.30
N ARG A 55 32.94 22.43 -3.04
CA ARG A 55 32.55 21.04 -3.17
C ARG A 55 32.64 20.62 -4.64
N ILE A 56 32.42 19.35 -4.93
CA ILE A 56 32.47 18.82 -6.30
C ILE A 56 31.46 19.59 -7.17
N GLY A 57 31.97 20.38 -8.12
CA GLY A 57 31.17 21.19 -9.03
C GLY A 57 30.35 22.31 -8.37
N GLU A 58 30.62 22.65 -7.11
CA GLU A 58 29.88 23.69 -6.38
C GLU A 58 30.83 24.61 -5.59
N LEU A 59 30.58 25.92 -5.63
CA LEU A 59 31.32 26.92 -4.88
C LEU A 59 30.36 27.77 -4.04
N TYR A 60 30.78 28.07 -2.82
CA TYR A 60 29.97 28.78 -1.84
C TYR A 60 30.72 29.97 -1.23
N ALA A 61 30.15 31.17 -1.36
CA ALA A 61 30.72 32.41 -0.83
C ALA A 61 29.65 33.34 -0.28
N TYR A 62 30.06 34.30 0.54
CA TYR A 62 29.19 35.38 1.01
C TYR A 62 29.85 36.75 0.84
N PHE A 63 29.01 37.78 0.79
CA PHE A 63 29.37 39.17 0.58
C PHE A 63 28.60 40.07 1.56
N PRO A 64 29.17 41.21 1.95
CA PRO A 64 28.48 42.17 2.79
C PRO A 64 27.31 42.87 2.06
N ASP A 65 27.39 43.00 0.73
CA ASP A 65 26.42 43.74 -0.07
C ASP A 65 25.98 42.98 -1.33
N ALA A 66 24.71 43.19 -1.71
CA ALA A 66 24.07 42.57 -2.86
C ALA A 66 24.70 43.00 -4.20
N THR A 67 25.06 44.27 -4.32
CA THR A 67 25.66 44.87 -5.51
C THR A 67 27.07 44.31 -5.74
N LEU A 68 27.84 44.15 -4.65
CA LEU A 68 29.17 43.54 -4.73
C LEU A 68 29.09 42.08 -5.17
N ALA A 69 28.16 41.31 -4.60
CA ALA A 69 27.94 39.92 -4.99
C ALA A 69 27.52 39.80 -6.47
N PHE A 70 26.64 40.68 -6.94
CA PHE A 70 26.18 40.69 -8.33
C PHE A 70 27.31 41.00 -9.31
N ASN A 71 28.12 42.01 -9.04
CA ASN A 71 29.26 42.35 -9.89
C ASN A 71 30.35 41.27 -9.86
N ALA A 72 30.60 40.65 -8.70
CA ALA A 72 31.49 39.51 -8.58
C ALA A 72 31.00 38.31 -9.42
N ALA A 73 29.70 38.04 -9.42
CA ALA A 73 29.09 36.96 -10.20
C ALA A 73 29.25 37.20 -11.72
N ILE A 74 29.04 38.42 -12.20
CA ILE A 74 29.27 38.78 -13.61
C ILE A 74 30.75 38.59 -13.97
N SER A 75 31.66 39.09 -13.14
CA SER A 75 33.09 38.96 -13.36
C SER A 75 33.55 37.50 -13.37
N LEU A 76 33.02 36.66 -12.46
CA LEU A 76 33.29 35.22 -12.45
C LEU A 76 32.86 34.52 -13.74
N GLN A 77 31.69 34.86 -14.29
CA GLN A 77 31.24 34.31 -15.58
C GLN A 77 32.19 34.65 -16.72
N GLN A 78 32.81 35.83 -16.69
CA GLN A 78 33.74 36.26 -17.74
C GLN A 78 35.09 35.56 -17.63
N ILE A 79 35.60 35.39 -16.40
CA ILE A 79 36.92 34.82 -16.14
C ILE A 79 36.94 33.31 -16.33
N LEU A 80 35.85 32.63 -15.96
CA LEU A 80 35.70 31.19 -16.10
C LEU A 80 34.88 30.83 -17.34
N SER A 81 35.10 31.54 -18.45
CA SER A 81 34.31 31.37 -19.68
C SER A 81 34.43 29.97 -20.30
N GLN A 82 35.47 29.22 -19.96
CA GLN A 82 35.63 27.81 -20.36
C GLN A 82 34.65 26.86 -19.65
N PHE A 83 34.03 27.31 -18.55
CA PHE A 83 33.07 26.54 -17.77
C PHE A 83 31.67 27.12 -17.92
N ILE A 84 30.66 26.26 -17.81
CA ILE A 84 29.27 26.68 -17.73
C ILE A 84 28.97 26.91 -16.25
N LEU A 85 28.93 28.18 -15.82
CA LEU A 85 28.52 28.51 -14.46
C LEU A 85 27.02 28.79 -14.39
N ARG A 86 26.40 28.30 -13.33
CA ARG A 86 25.07 28.70 -12.88
C ARG A 86 25.20 29.34 -11.52
N ILE A 87 24.85 30.61 -11.40
CA ILE A 87 25.06 31.37 -10.17
C ILE A 87 23.71 31.71 -9.53
N GLY A 88 23.60 31.56 -8.22
CA GLY A 88 22.44 31.93 -7.43
C GLY A 88 22.79 32.94 -6.34
N LEU A 89 22.01 34.01 -6.22
CA LEU A 89 22.22 35.10 -5.27
C LEU A 89 21.00 35.35 -4.39
N HIS A 90 21.22 35.38 -3.07
CA HIS A 90 20.20 35.69 -2.09
C HIS A 90 20.73 36.52 -0.93
N THR A 91 20.01 37.57 -0.55
CA THR A 91 20.31 38.35 0.66
C THR A 91 19.32 37.98 1.74
N GLY A 92 19.83 37.59 2.91
CA GLY A 92 19.05 37.11 4.03
C GLY A 92 19.84 37.02 5.33
N GLU A 93 19.17 36.61 6.39
CA GLU A 93 19.74 36.43 7.72
C GLU A 93 20.48 35.09 7.81
N VAL A 94 21.70 35.14 8.32
CA VAL A 94 22.52 33.95 8.55
C VAL A 94 23.06 33.92 9.96
N LEU A 95 23.20 32.71 10.47
CA LEU A 95 23.85 32.41 11.73
C LEU A 95 25.29 31.99 11.45
N PHE A 96 26.25 32.75 11.98
CA PHE A 96 27.66 32.37 11.95
C PHE A 96 27.95 31.44 13.13
N ARG A 97 28.34 30.19 12.84
CA ARG A 97 28.70 29.20 13.87
C ARG A 97 29.92 28.40 13.42
N GLN A 98 30.99 28.43 14.20
CA GLN A 98 32.23 27.67 13.93
C GLN A 98 32.79 27.89 12.51
N GLY A 99 32.74 29.13 12.01
CA GLY A 99 33.23 29.46 10.66
C GLY A 99 32.31 29.00 9.51
N ARG A 100 31.11 28.50 9.81
CA ARG A 100 30.08 28.13 8.81
C ARG A 100 28.88 29.05 8.91
N LEU A 101 28.20 29.23 7.79
CA LEU A 101 26.91 29.93 7.71
C LEU A 101 25.79 28.90 7.76
N GLN A 102 24.81 29.13 8.63
CA GLN A 102 23.63 28.28 8.77
C GLN A 102 22.37 29.15 8.78
N GLY A 103 21.25 28.61 8.31
CA GLY A 103 19.96 29.32 8.32
C GLY A 103 19.03 28.89 7.20
N ALA A 104 17.77 29.32 7.30
CA ALA A 104 16.78 29.13 6.25
C ALA A 104 17.23 29.78 4.93
N ASP A 105 17.80 30.99 5.00
CA ASP A 105 18.24 31.76 3.84
C ASP A 105 19.45 31.14 3.15
N VAL A 106 20.35 30.47 3.88
CA VAL A 106 21.46 29.68 3.29
C VAL A 106 20.90 28.53 2.46
N ASN A 107 19.92 27.82 3.02
CA ASN A 107 19.28 26.70 2.35
C ASN A 107 18.49 27.15 1.11
N LEU A 108 17.80 28.29 1.19
CA LEU A 108 17.12 28.92 0.07
C LEU A 108 18.11 29.32 -1.05
N ALA A 109 19.19 30.02 -0.69
CA ALA A 109 20.23 30.46 -1.62
C ALA A 109 20.83 29.29 -2.41
N SER A 110 21.06 28.15 -1.76
CA SER A 110 21.61 26.94 -2.39
C SER A 110 20.77 26.39 -3.55
N ARG A 111 19.49 26.79 -3.64
CA ARG A 111 18.58 26.32 -4.68
C ARG A 111 18.54 27.21 -5.92
N LEU A 112 18.95 28.46 -5.78
CA LEU A 112 18.88 29.44 -6.87
C LEU A 112 19.73 29.09 -8.10
N PRO A 113 20.93 28.47 -7.99
CA PRO A 113 21.69 28.05 -9.18
C PRO A 113 20.91 27.12 -10.10
N TYR A 114 20.08 26.22 -9.56
CA TYR A 114 19.26 25.30 -10.36
C TYR A 114 18.13 25.99 -11.12
N CYS A 115 17.80 27.23 -10.72
CA CYS A 115 16.90 28.11 -11.46
C CYS A 115 17.63 28.94 -12.51
N ALA A 116 18.97 28.95 -12.54
CA ALA A 116 19.72 29.68 -13.57
C ALA A 116 19.90 28.84 -14.85
N ARG A 117 19.90 29.50 -16.01
CA ARG A 117 20.34 28.89 -17.27
C ARG A 117 21.86 28.68 -17.26
N ALA A 118 22.35 27.82 -18.16
CA ALA A 118 23.77 27.71 -18.48
C ALA A 118 24.37 29.11 -18.75
N GLY A 119 25.37 29.51 -17.96
CA GLY A 119 25.99 30.84 -18.04
C GLY A 119 25.14 31.97 -17.44
N GLY A 120 24.04 31.66 -16.74
CA GLY A 120 23.13 32.66 -16.15
C GLY A 120 23.35 32.91 -14.66
N ILE A 121 22.80 34.02 -14.18
CA ILE A 121 22.75 34.37 -12.75
C ILE A 121 21.29 34.51 -12.33
N CYS A 122 20.85 33.74 -11.35
CA CYS A 122 19.53 33.82 -10.75
C CYS A 122 19.58 34.62 -9.44
N LEU A 123 18.65 35.54 -9.26
CA LEU A 123 18.57 36.47 -8.14
C LEU A 123 17.21 36.33 -7.46
N SER A 124 17.22 36.27 -6.14
CA SER A 124 15.99 36.42 -5.35
C SER A 124 15.48 37.87 -5.38
N ARG A 125 14.21 38.05 -4.99
CA ARG A 125 13.59 39.39 -4.84
C ARG A 125 14.40 40.31 -3.93
N THR A 126 14.95 39.80 -2.83
CA THR A 126 15.70 40.63 -1.88
C THR A 126 16.93 41.22 -2.54
N VAL A 127 17.72 40.43 -3.28
CA VAL A 127 18.88 40.94 -4.02
C VAL A 127 18.44 41.95 -5.07
N PHE A 128 17.42 41.64 -5.86
CA PHE A 128 16.90 42.56 -6.90
C PHE A 128 16.53 43.95 -6.35
N GLN A 129 15.94 44.00 -5.16
CA GLN A 129 15.55 45.25 -4.50
C GLN A 129 16.76 46.08 -4.03
N HIS A 130 17.88 45.44 -3.67
CA HIS A 130 19.09 46.13 -3.24
C HIS A 130 19.94 46.65 -4.41
N LEU A 131 19.78 46.10 -5.62
CA LEU A 131 20.51 46.56 -6.81
C LEU A 131 20.06 47.95 -7.27
N LYS A 132 20.95 48.68 -7.95
CA LYS A 132 20.63 50.00 -8.54
C LYS A 132 19.72 49.86 -9.77
N ALA A 133 18.99 50.92 -10.11
CA ALA A 133 18.09 50.91 -11.27
C ALA A 133 18.78 50.52 -12.58
N SER A 134 20.01 51.00 -12.82
CA SER A 134 20.83 50.67 -14.00
C SER A 134 21.25 49.20 -14.06
N GLU A 135 21.39 48.53 -12.92
CA GLU A 135 21.65 47.09 -12.86
C GLU A 135 20.37 46.28 -13.09
N ARG A 136 19.25 46.71 -12.50
CA ARG A 136 17.95 46.05 -12.66
C ARG A 136 17.47 46.01 -14.10
N GLN A 137 17.83 47.00 -14.92
CA GLN A 137 17.49 47.04 -16.35
C GLN A 137 18.09 45.88 -17.15
N ARG A 138 19.18 45.27 -16.67
CA ARG A 138 19.84 44.11 -17.28
C ARG A 138 19.22 42.78 -16.85
N LEU A 139 18.18 42.81 -16.01
CA LEU A 139 17.57 41.63 -15.42
C LEU A 139 16.19 41.34 -16.03
N VAL A 140 15.87 40.06 -16.17
CA VAL A 140 14.59 39.56 -16.65
C VAL A 140 13.85 38.90 -15.49
N ALA A 141 12.57 39.25 -15.29
CA ALA A 141 11.74 38.58 -14.29
C ALA A 141 11.38 37.16 -14.75
N LEU A 142 11.67 36.17 -13.91
CA LEU A 142 11.36 34.76 -14.16
C LEU A 142 9.96 34.36 -13.66
N GLY A 143 9.38 35.15 -12.75
CA GLY A 143 8.10 34.87 -12.09
C GLY A 143 8.28 34.38 -10.65
N THR A 144 7.20 33.95 -10.01
CA THR A 144 7.20 33.43 -8.63
C THR A 144 7.43 31.93 -8.60
N TYR A 145 8.43 31.48 -7.83
CA TYR A 145 8.78 30.07 -7.71
C TYR A 145 8.48 29.52 -6.32
N ASP A 146 8.09 28.26 -6.29
CA ASP A 146 7.92 27.46 -5.08
C ASP A 146 9.21 26.66 -4.86
N LEU A 147 10.05 27.14 -3.94
CA LEU A 147 11.33 26.52 -3.64
C LEU A 147 11.08 25.43 -2.60
N LYS A 148 11.16 24.17 -3.06
CA LYS A 148 10.84 22.96 -2.31
C LYS A 148 11.33 23.01 -0.84
N ASN A 149 10.39 22.77 0.09
CA ASN A 149 10.53 22.83 1.55
C ASN A 149 10.45 24.23 2.18
N PHE A 150 10.15 25.27 1.39
CA PHE A 150 9.78 26.59 1.91
C PHE A 150 8.39 26.94 1.41
N ASP A 151 7.45 27.23 2.31
CA ASP A 151 6.11 27.76 1.97
C ASP A 151 6.16 29.20 1.41
N ILE A 152 7.33 29.62 0.91
CA ILE A 152 7.62 30.99 0.48
C ILE A 152 7.66 30.99 -1.05
N ARG A 153 6.59 31.53 -1.65
CA ARG A 153 6.59 31.91 -3.06
C ARG A 153 7.34 33.22 -3.22
N MET A 154 8.47 33.21 -3.92
CA MET A 154 9.22 34.44 -4.17
C MET A 154 9.47 34.71 -5.65
N PRO A 155 9.36 35.98 -6.09
CA PRO A 155 9.81 36.39 -7.41
C PRO A 155 11.32 36.14 -7.59
N LEU A 156 11.68 35.51 -8.71
CA LEU A 156 13.06 35.35 -9.14
C LEU A 156 13.34 36.21 -10.38
N TYR A 157 14.59 36.62 -10.52
CA TYR A 157 15.10 37.44 -11.62
C TYR A 157 16.35 36.79 -12.19
N ALA A 158 16.61 36.97 -13.49
CA ALA A 158 17.78 36.42 -14.16
C ALA A 158 18.58 37.50 -14.86
N TYR A 159 19.90 37.43 -14.73
CA TYR A 159 20.83 38.04 -15.66
C TYR A 159 21.18 37.02 -16.75
N LEU A 160 21.12 37.45 -18.00
CA LEU A 160 21.58 36.68 -19.15
C LEU A 160 22.79 37.39 -19.77
N PRO A 161 23.90 36.67 -20.05
CA PRO A 161 25.03 37.26 -20.74
C PRO A 161 24.65 37.81 -22.12
N ASP A 162 25.28 38.92 -22.51
CA ASP A 162 25.15 39.51 -23.84
C ASP A 162 25.57 38.48 -24.90
N GLY A 163 24.70 38.28 -25.91
CA GLY A 163 24.81 37.21 -26.92
C GLY A 163 23.78 36.08 -26.74
N GLN A 164 23.35 35.77 -25.51
CA GLN A 164 22.24 34.84 -25.25
C GLN A 164 20.86 35.53 -25.20
N ALA A 165 20.83 36.84 -24.94
CA ALA A 165 19.62 37.66 -25.02
C ALA A 165 19.02 37.73 -26.44
N SER A 166 19.87 37.60 -27.48
CA SER A 166 19.45 37.69 -28.90
C SER A 166 18.74 36.42 -29.40
N ARG A 167 18.96 35.25 -28.79
CA ARG A 167 18.37 33.97 -29.23
C ARG A 167 17.03 33.58 -28.58
N SER A 168 16.48 34.36 -27.65
CA SER A 168 15.14 34.02 -27.12
C SER A 168 14.38 35.21 -26.53
N ARG A 169 13.66 35.95 -27.38
CA ARG A 169 12.53 36.79 -26.96
C ARG A 169 11.41 35.90 -26.41
N GLY A 170 11.32 35.81 -25.09
CA GLY A 170 10.07 35.77 -24.31
C GLY A 170 9.17 34.52 -24.30
N ARG A 171 9.23 33.58 -25.26
CA ARG A 171 8.30 32.42 -25.27
C ARG A 171 8.92 31.05 -25.01
N GLU A 172 10.16 30.82 -25.43
CA GLU A 172 10.89 29.56 -25.19
C GLU A 172 11.54 29.49 -23.81
N MET A 173 11.86 30.66 -23.25
CA MET A 173 12.48 30.83 -21.92
C MET A 173 11.59 30.26 -20.80
N ARG A 174 10.26 30.31 -20.93
CA ARG A 174 9.37 29.66 -19.95
C ARG A 174 9.43 28.13 -20.06
N ARG A 175 9.44 27.56 -21.28
CA ARG A 175 9.33 26.10 -21.48
C ARG A 175 10.53 25.30 -20.98
N GLN A 176 11.76 25.75 -21.25
CA GLN A 176 12.97 25.05 -20.80
C GLN A 176 13.17 25.14 -19.27
N PHE A 177 12.78 26.27 -18.66
CA PHE A 177 12.75 26.43 -17.20
C PHE A 177 11.73 25.48 -16.52
N PHE A 178 10.58 25.22 -17.15
CA PHE A 178 9.59 24.27 -16.59
C PHE A 178 10.03 22.81 -16.73
N ALA A 179 10.86 22.46 -17.71
CA ALA A 179 11.28 21.08 -17.95
C ALA A 179 12.27 20.56 -16.88
N SER A 180 13.15 21.41 -16.33
CA SER A 180 14.12 21.00 -15.31
C SER A 180 13.53 20.91 -13.89
N LEU A 181 12.49 21.69 -13.57
CA LEU A 181 11.86 21.67 -12.24
C LEU A 181 10.69 20.68 -12.11
N ASN A 182 10.04 20.27 -13.21
CA ASN A 182 8.88 19.37 -13.13
C ASN A 182 9.25 17.89 -12.82
N ARG A 183 10.54 17.53 -12.86
CA ARG A 183 10.99 16.18 -12.47
C ARG A 183 10.87 15.92 -10.97
N TYR A 184 10.86 16.97 -10.14
CA TYR A 184 10.72 16.81 -8.68
C TYR A 184 9.25 16.72 -8.22
N ARG A 185 8.30 17.25 -9.00
CA ARG A 185 6.86 17.18 -8.72
C ARG A 185 6.27 15.80 -9.04
N GLN A 186 6.79 15.10 -10.05
CA GLN A 186 6.30 13.79 -10.47
C GLN A 186 6.75 12.61 -9.57
N GLN A 187 7.91 12.69 -8.90
CA GLN A 187 8.38 11.56 -8.06
C GLN A 187 7.73 11.48 -6.67
N ARG A 188 7.14 12.57 -6.16
CA ARG A 188 6.35 12.53 -4.92
C ARG A 188 4.93 12.04 -5.16
N SER A 189 4.26 12.46 -6.24
CA SER A 189 2.92 11.96 -6.58
C SER A 189 2.94 10.50 -7.01
N ALA A 190 3.96 10.04 -7.73
CA ALA A 190 4.06 8.62 -8.12
C ALA A 190 4.20 7.69 -6.91
N ARG A 191 4.89 8.11 -5.83
CA ARG A 191 5.00 7.32 -4.59
C ARG A 191 3.68 7.24 -3.83
N TYR A 192 2.92 8.34 -3.75
CA TYR A 192 1.59 8.32 -3.14
C TYR A 192 0.57 7.57 -3.99
N ILE A 193 0.63 7.68 -5.32
CA ILE A 193 -0.23 6.91 -6.24
C ILE A 193 0.09 5.42 -6.12
N LEU A 194 1.37 5.04 -6.08
CA LEU A 194 1.77 3.64 -5.87
C LEU A 194 1.31 3.11 -4.51
N LEU A 195 1.42 3.91 -3.44
CA LEU A 195 0.90 3.54 -2.12
C LEU A 195 -0.62 3.37 -2.13
N VAL A 196 -1.37 4.27 -2.78
CA VAL A 196 -2.83 4.18 -2.89
C VAL A 196 -3.28 2.98 -3.74
N ILE A 197 -2.54 2.68 -4.81
CA ILE A 197 -2.79 1.47 -5.62
C ILE A 197 -2.48 0.22 -4.80
N LEU A 198 -1.37 0.21 -4.06
CA LEU A 198 -0.99 -0.93 -3.22
C LEU A 198 -2.00 -1.14 -2.08
N THR A 199 -2.46 -0.09 -1.42
CA THR A 199 -3.50 -0.21 -0.38
C THR A 199 -4.83 -0.63 -0.97
N GLY A 200 -5.19 -0.15 -2.17
CA GLY A 200 -6.38 -0.60 -2.90
C GLY A 200 -6.31 -2.09 -3.28
N LEU A 201 -5.16 -2.57 -3.73
CA LEU A 201 -4.94 -3.99 -4.05
C LEU A 201 -4.99 -4.88 -2.80
N ILE A 202 -4.40 -4.43 -1.68
CA ILE A 202 -4.47 -5.14 -0.40
C ILE A 202 -5.91 -5.19 0.10
N ALA A 203 -6.65 -4.07 0.04
CA ALA A 203 -8.06 -4.04 0.43
C ALA A 203 -8.93 -4.92 -0.47
N ALA A 204 -8.69 -4.93 -1.79
CA ALA A 204 -9.37 -5.81 -2.73
C ALA A 204 -9.04 -7.29 -2.45
N PHE A 205 -7.78 -7.61 -2.15
CA PHE A 205 -7.36 -8.97 -1.80
C PHE A 205 -8.01 -9.44 -0.49
N ILE A 206 -8.02 -8.60 0.55
CA ILE A 206 -8.73 -8.89 1.81
C ILE A 206 -10.24 -9.02 1.56
N TRP A 207 -10.84 -8.18 0.70
CA TRP A 207 -12.24 -8.29 0.34
C TRP A 207 -12.54 -9.58 -0.42
N THR A 208 -11.66 -10.03 -1.33
CA THR A 208 -11.81 -11.34 -2.00
C THR A 208 -11.65 -12.52 -1.05
N GLN A 209 -10.77 -12.41 -0.04
CA GLN A 209 -10.61 -13.43 1.00
C GLN A 209 -11.84 -13.46 1.93
N ASN A 210 -12.40 -12.30 2.30
CA ASN A 210 -13.59 -12.20 3.16
C ASN A 210 -14.91 -12.45 2.43
N MET A 211 -14.98 -12.28 1.10
CA MET A 211 -16.12 -12.69 0.27
C MET A 211 -16.19 -14.22 0.07
N VAL A 212 -15.14 -14.95 0.47
CA VAL A 212 -15.22 -16.39 0.79
C VAL A 212 -15.36 -16.53 2.30
N SER A 213 -16.30 -15.78 2.89
CA SER A 213 -16.95 -16.28 4.10
C SER A 213 -17.80 -17.45 3.62
N SER A 214 -17.27 -18.66 3.84
CA SER A 214 -17.98 -19.91 3.71
C SER A 214 -19.39 -19.73 4.28
N THR A 215 -20.40 -19.74 3.41
CA THR A 215 -21.70 -20.28 3.82
C THR A 215 -21.40 -21.69 4.30
N GLN A 216 -21.23 -21.84 5.61
CA GLN A 216 -21.16 -23.14 6.26
C GLN A 216 -22.54 -23.75 6.00
N ALA A 217 -22.66 -24.47 4.88
CA ALA A 217 -23.82 -25.30 4.61
C ALA A 217 -23.85 -26.30 5.77
N ARG A 218 -24.82 -26.13 6.67
CA ARG A 218 -25.21 -27.22 7.55
C ARG A 218 -25.59 -28.37 6.62
N ASP A 219 -24.90 -29.51 6.75
CA ASP A 219 -25.19 -30.68 5.94
C ASP A 219 -26.64 -31.11 6.22
N VAL A 220 -27.54 -30.83 5.27
CA VAL A 220 -28.95 -31.20 5.38
C VAL A 220 -29.03 -32.71 5.18
N ILE A 221 -29.41 -33.44 6.23
CA ILE A 221 -29.59 -34.89 6.14
C ILE A 221 -31.04 -35.15 5.71
N ASN A 222 -31.22 -35.56 4.45
CA ASN A 222 -32.51 -36.01 3.92
C ASN A 222 -32.75 -37.46 4.35
N LEU A 223 -33.54 -37.65 5.41
CA LEU A 223 -33.84 -38.95 6.00
C LEU A 223 -35.15 -39.51 5.44
N TYR A 224 -35.06 -40.66 4.76
CA TYR A 224 -36.21 -41.44 4.34
C TYR A 224 -36.55 -42.51 5.38
N VAL A 225 -37.73 -42.39 5.98
CA VAL A 225 -38.28 -43.34 6.95
C VAL A 225 -39.45 -44.09 6.31
N PRO A 226 -39.26 -45.28 5.71
CA PRO A 226 -40.36 -46.12 5.23
C PRO A 226 -41.27 -46.59 6.37
N ALA A 227 -42.45 -47.11 5.99
CA ALA A 227 -43.36 -47.75 6.94
C ALA A 227 -42.68 -48.88 7.72
N PHE A 228 -43.04 -49.01 9.00
CA PHE A 228 -42.43 -50.00 9.88
C PHE A 228 -42.89 -51.41 9.53
N VAL A 229 -41.97 -52.38 9.58
CA VAL A 229 -42.27 -53.77 9.22
C VAL A 229 -42.45 -54.61 10.48
N ASN A 230 -43.64 -55.19 10.65
CA ASN A 230 -43.91 -56.18 11.69
C ASN A 230 -43.48 -57.58 11.23
N GLN A 231 -42.66 -58.26 12.03
CA GLN A 231 -42.22 -59.64 11.76
C GLN A 231 -42.92 -60.70 12.63
N ALA A 232 -43.90 -60.34 13.46
CA ALA A 232 -44.67 -61.30 14.24
C ALA A 232 -45.64 -62.09 13.33
N GLN A 233 -45.64 -63.42 13.47
CA GLN A 233 -46.38 -64.35 12.61
C GLN A 233 -47.80 -64.65 13.12
N ASP A 234 -48.23 -64.01 14.22
CA ASP A 234 -49.58 -64.12 14.77
C ASP A 234 -50.35 -62.81 14.65
N ASN A 235 -51.55 -62.90 14.07
CA ASN A 235 -52.38 -61.79 13.63
C ASN A 235 -53.18 -61.11 14.76
N GLU A 236 -52.83 -61.32 16.04
CA GLU A 236 -53.65 -60.89 17.18
C GLU A 236 -52.93 -59.97 18.20
N SER A 237 -51.85 -59.32 17.81
CA SER A 237 -51.28 -58.22 18.60
C SER A 237 -51.05 -57.01 17.72
N VAL A 238 -52.14 -56.30 17.37
CA VAL A 238 -52.07 -55.04 16.64
C VAL A 238 -51.60 -53.95 17.60
N VAL A 239 -50.31 -53.93 17.90
CA VAL A 239 -49.67 -52.66 18.28
C VAL A 239 -49.89 -51.72 17.09
N HIS A 240 -50.51 -50.57 17.35
CA HIS A 240 -50.84 -49.57 16.33
C HIS A 240 -49.54 -48.97 15.77
N LEU A 241 -48.92 -49.68 14.83
CA LEU A 241 -47.62 -49.35 14.21
C LEU A 241 -47.64 -47.95 13.61
N GLU A 242 -48.77 -47.56 13.01
CA GLU A 242 -48.97 -46.22 12.44
C GLU A 242 -48.85 -45.10 13.49
N GLY A 243 -49.32 -45.34 14.72
CA GLY A 243 -49.22 -44.36 15.81
C GLY A 243 -47.78 -44.17 16.29
N ILE A 244 -47.01 -45.25 16.38
CA ILE A 244 -45.59 -45.23 16.73
C ILE A 244 -44.77 -44.55 15.63
N GLU A 245 -45.06 -44.91 14.38
CA GLU A 245 -44.41 -44.35 13.20
C GLU A 245 -44.62 -42.84 13.10
N MET A 246 -45.86 -42.35 13.24
CA MET A 246 -46.17 -40.92 13.23
C MET A 246 -45.45 -40.19 14.37
N ALA A 247 -45.41 -40.78 15.56
CA ALA A 247 -44.81 -40.13 16.72
C ALA A 247 -43.27 -40.04 16.61
N VAL A 248 -42.61 -41.10 16.12
CA VAL A 248 -41.18 -41.09 15.81
C VAL A 248 -40.86 -40.08 14.70
N ARG A 249 -41.63 -40.06 13.61
CA ARG A 249 -41.44 -39.07 12.54
C ARG A 249 -41.61 -37.64 13.05
N SER A 250 -42.64 -37.38 13.85
CA SER A 250 -42.89 -36.05 14.41
C SER A 250 -41.73 -35.58 15.29
N ARG A 251 -41.17 -36.47 16.12
CA ARG A 251 -40.06 -36.14 17.02
C ARG A 251 -38.77 -35.92 16.24
N LEU A 252 -38.46 -36.77 15.26
CA LEU A 252 -37.32 -36.57 14.37
C LEU A 252 -37.45 -35.28 13.54
N SER A 253 -38.66 -34.89 13.14
CA SER A 253 -38.90 -33.64 12.41
C SER A 253 -38.72 -32.39 13.25
N GLY A 254 -38.99 -32.46 14.56
CA GLY A 254 -39.02 -31.30 15.45
C GLY A 254 -37.65 -30.88 16.01
N ILE A 255 -36.60 -31.69 15.77
CA ILE A 255 -35.25 -31.42 16.28
C ILE A 255 -34.48 -30.64 15.22
N HIS A 256 -34.61 -29.31 15.28
CA HIS A 256 -33.92 -28.36 14.40
C HIS A 256 -32.59 -27.83 14.98
N ASP A 257 -32.33 -28.10 16.27
CA ASP A 257 -31.19 -27.51 16.99
C ASP A 257 -29.88 -28.29 16.81
N VAL A 258 -29.96 -29.60 16.51
CA VAL A 258 -28.76 -30.47 16.39
C VAL A 258 -28.47 -30.83 14.93
N PHE A 259 -29.50 -30.98 14.09
CA PHE A 259 -29.38 -31.32 12.67
C PHE A 259 -30.41 -30.55 11.84
N ASP A 260 -30.06 -30.13 10.62
CA ASP A 260 -31.06 -29.79 9.60
C ASP A 260 -31.58 -31.10 8.98
N LEU A 261 -32.44 -31.80 9.73
CA LEU A 261 -33.03 -33.07 9.31
C LEU A 261 -34.31 -32.80 8.51
N VAL A 262 -34.35 -33.24 7.25
CA VAL A 262 -35.56 -33.16 6.43
C VAL A 262 -36.08 -34.58 6.19
N LEU A 263 -37.27 -34.86 6.73
CA LEU A 263 -37.97 -36.10 6.48
C LEU A 263 -38.56 -36.07 5.06
N VAL A 264 -38.08 -36.96 4.21
CA VAL A 264 -38.53 -37.06 2.82
C VAL A 264 -39.41 -38.29 2.67
N SER A 265 -40.56 -38.13 2.00
CA SER A 265 -41.53 -39.20 1.74
C SER A 265 -41.17 -40.06 0.52
N ASP A 266 -40.23 -39.59 -0.30
CA ASP A 266 -39.74 -40.24 -1.52
C ASP A 266 -38.26 -40.64 -1.37
N ARG A 267 -37.93 -41.84 -1.87
CA ARG A 267 -36.57 -42.39 -1.85
C ARG A 267 -35.63 -41.65 -2.81
N SER A 268 -36.14 -41.01 -3.86
CA SER A 268 -35.32 -40.39 -4.91
C SER A 268 -34.45 -39.23 -4.44
N SER A 269 -34.86 -38.55 -3.37
CA SER A 269 -34.22 -37.33 -2.86
C SER A 269 -33.55 -37.55 -1.49
N ALA A 270 -33.52 -38.79 -1.02
CA ALA A 270 -33.03 -39.15 0.31
C ALA A 270 -31.56 -39.57 0.27
N THR A 271 -30.77 -39.05 1.21
CA THR A 271 -29.35 -39.42 1.40
C THR A 271 -29.20 -40.57 2.38
N THR A 272 -30.13 -40.72 3.33
CA THR A 272 -30.11 -41.78 4.35
C THR A 272 -31.47 -42.47 4.44
N LYS A 273 -31.48 -43.78 4.66
CA LYS A 273 -32.68 -44.58 4.90
C LYS A 273 -32.64 -45.22 6.29
N LEU A 274 -33.70 -45.01 7.09
CA LEU A 274 -33.92 -45.65 8.38
C LEU A 274 -34.95 -46.76 8.25
N LEU A 275 -34.52 -48.02 8.29
CA LEU A 275 -35.43 -49.17 8.32
C LEU A 275 -35.64 -49.62 9.77
N VAL A 276 -36.89 -49.71 10.21
CA VAL A 276 -37.25 -50.20 11.55
C VAL A 276 -38.06 -51.50 11.41
N LYS A 277 -37.63 -52.53 12.13
CA LYS A 277 -38.29 -53.83 12.23
C LYS A 277 -38.72 -54.06 13.66
N LEU A 278 -39.94 -54.55 13.85
CA LEU A 278 -40.49 -54.85 15.16
C LEU A 278 -40.79 -56.34 15.28
N ARG A 279 -40.43 -56.92 16.43
CA ARG A 279 -40.75 -58.29 16.81
C ARG A 279 -41.29 -58.32 18.24
N GLN A 280 -42.48 -58.87 18.41
CA GLN A 280 -43.10 -59.05 19.73
C GLN A 280 -43.04 -60.51 20.15
N VAL A 281 -42.53 -60.77 21.36
CA VAL A 281 -42.45 -62.13 21.94
C VAL A 281 -42.85 -62.04 23.41
N SER A 282 -43.91 -62.75 23.79
CA SER A 282 -44.34 -62.94 25.20
C SER A 282 -44.42 -61.67 26.05
N GLY A 283 -44.98 -60.59 25.50
CA GLY A 283 -45.18 -59.31 26.22
C GLY A 283 -44.04 -58.29 26.05
N ASN A 284 -42.91 -58.69 25.48
CA ASN A 284 -41.78 -57.82 25.20
C ASN A 284 -41.75 -57.43 23.72
N VAL A 285 -41.41 -56.17 23.46
CA VAL A 285 -41.23 -55.64 22.10
C VAL A 285 -39.75 -55.41 21.87
N ASN A 286 -39.21 -56.07 20.85
CA ASN A 286 -37.85 -55.88 20.38
C ASN A 286 -37.89 -55.08 19.06
N ILE A 287 -37.17 -53.96 19.04
CA ILE A 287 -37.05 -53.09 17.87
C ILE A 287 -35.62 -53.18 17.36
N GLU A 288 -35.48 -53.55 16.08
CA GLU A 288 -34.22 -53.46 15.36
C GLU A 288 -34.30 -52.29 14.36
N TYR A 289 -33.34 -51.37 14.40
CA TYR A 289 -33.22 -50.33 13.38
C TYR A 289 -31.91 -50.43 12.61
N ILE A 290 -31.96 -50.05 11.34
CA ILE A 290 -30.81 -49.99 10.44
C ILE A 290 -30.84 -48.65 9.71
N LEU A 291 -29.81 -47.85 9.91
CA LEU A 291 -29.48 -46.67 9.12
C LEU A 291 -28.58 -47.09 7.96
N SER A 292 -28.95 -46.70 6.75
CA SER A 292 -28.19 -47.04 5.54
C SER A 292 -28.03 -45.82 4.63
N SER A 293 -26.89 -45.70 3.96
CA SER A 293 -26.68 -44.64 2.97
C SER A 293 -27.40 -45.00 1.67
N LEU A 294 -27.97 -43.99 1.02
CA LEU A 294 -28.51 -44.10 -0.34
C LEU A 294 -27.58 -43.35 -1.31
N PRO A 295 -27.38 -43.84 -2.55
CA PRO A 295 -27.95 -45.07 -3.12
C PRO A 295 -27.14 -46.34 -2.81
N ALA A 296 -25.95 -46.22 -2.21
CA ALA A 296 -24.98 -47.31 -2.06
C ALA A 296 -25.43 -48.48 -1.16
N GLY A 297 -26.38 -48.25 -0.25
CA GLY A 297 -26.93 -49.28 0.64
C GLY A 297 -25.99 -49.71 1.78
N LEU A 298 -24.94 -48.92 2.07
CA LEU A 298 -24.00 -49.22 3.15
C LEU A 298 -24.70 -49.01 4.50
N ILE A 299 -24.54 -49.96 5.42
CA ILE A 299 -25.06 -49.82 6.79
C ILE A 299 -24.19 -48.81 7.52
N LEU A 300 -24.80 -47.67 7.89
CA LEU A 300 -24.15 -46.59 8.64
C LEU A 300 -24.21 -46.85 10.14
N ALA A 301 -25.36 -47.31 10.64
CA ALA A 301 -25.53 -47.69 12.04
C ALA A 301 -26.70 -48.68 12.18
N SER A 302 -26.69 -49.47 13.24
CA SER A 302 -27.80 -50.37 13.58
C SER A 302 -27.84 -50.61 15.07
N GLY A 303 -29.03 -50.65 15.65
CA GLY A 303 -29.22 -50.88 17.07
C GLY A 303 -30.42 -51.77 17.36
N ARG A 304 -30.44 -52.31 18.58
CA ARG A 304 -31.55 -53.09 19.12
C ARG A 304 -32.03 -52.46 20.41
N VAL A 305 -33.34 -52.29 20.53
CA VAL A 305 -33.98 -51.77 21.73
C VAL A 305 -34.97 -52.82 22.21
N GLU A 306 -34.70 -53.39 23.38
CA GLU A 306 -35.59 -54.32 24.06
C GLU A 306 -36.34 -53.56 25.15
N GLN A 307 -37.67 -53.67 25.16
CA GLN A 307 -38.47 -53.07 26.22
C GLN A 307 -39.46 -54.08 26.81
N ASP A 308 -39.54 -54.04 28.15
CA ASP A 308 -40.46 -54.81 28.97
C ASP A 308 -41.79 -54.02 29.12
N GLY A 309 -42.89 -54.60 28.66
CA GLY A 309 -44.24 -54.04 28.87
C GLY A 309 -44.74 -52.94 27.91
N SER A 310 -46.05 -52.74 27.94
CA SER A 310 -46.91 -52.10 26.93
C SER A 310 -46.96 -50.56 26.90
N SER A 311 -45.93 -49.87 27.38
CA SER A 311 -45.89 -48.41 27.27
C SER A 311 -45.25 -47.97 25.95
N ILE A 312 -46.12 -47.71 24.98
CA ILE A 312 -45.79 -47.25 23.62
C ILE A 312 -44.92 -45.98 23.61
N PHE A 313 -45.08 -45.11 24.61
CA PHE A 313 -44.37 -43.83 24.71
C PHE A 313 -42.88 -43.99 25.00
N HIS A 314 -42.50 -44.94 25.86
CA HIS A 314 -41.08 -45.18 26.18
C HIS A 314 -40.32 -45.82 25.00
N LEU A 315 -41.04 -46.56 24.14
CA LEU A 315 -40.45 -47.16 22.92
C LEU A 315 -40.06 -46.09 21.92
N GLN A 316 -40.95 -45.11 21.70
CA GLN A 316 -40.69 -43.97 20.80
C GLN A 316 -39.49 -43.15 21.27
N ASP A 317 -39.43 -42.85 22.57
CA ASP A 317 -38.36 -42.03 23.15
C ASP A 317 -37.02 -42.74 23.03
N SER A 318 -36.96 -44.00 23.45
CA SER A 318 -35.74 -44.80 23.39
C SER A 318 -35.24 -45.00 21.96
N LEU A 319 -36.13 -45.24 20.99
CA LEU A 319 -35.73 -45.39 19.59
C LEU A 319 -35.21 -44.08 18.98
N SER A 320 -35.90 -42.96 19.25
CA SER A 320 -35.51 -41.65 18.71
C SER A 320 -34.14 -41.23 19.24
N ASP A 321 -33.91 -41.41 20.55
CA ASP A 321 -32.66 -41.01 21.20
C ASP A 321 -31.46 -41.84 20.72
N HIS A 322 -31.63 -43.17 20.52
CA HIS A 322 -30.57 -44.03 19.96
C HIS A 322 -30.24 -43.66 18.50
N VAL A 323 -31.26 -43.42 17.67
CA VAL A 323 -31.06 -43.01 16.27
C VAL A 323 -30.33 -41.66 16.20
N LEU A 324 -30.70 -40.70 17.04
CA LEU A 324 -30.03 -39.39 17.10
C LEU A 324 -28.58 -39.51 17.54
N GLN A 325 -28.31 -40.30 18.57
CA GLN A 325 -26.95 -40.50 19.08
C GLN A 325 -26.03 -41.17 18.03
N ASP A 326 -26.56 -42.11 17.26
CA ASP A 326 -25.79 -42.74 16.18
C ASP A 326 -25.58 -41.81 14.98
N LEU A 327 -26.56 -40.97 14.65
CA LEU A 327 -26.39 -39.91 13.65
C LEU A 327 -25.34 -38.87 14.07
N GLU A 328 -25.29 -38.50 15.36
CA GLU A 328 -24.28 -37.60 15.92
C GLU A 328 -22.88 -38.20 15.83
N LYS A 329 -22.72 -39.48 16.20
CA LYS A 329 -21.44 -40.20 16.09
C LYS A 329 -20.96 -40.28 14.65
N LEU A 330 -21.85 -40.47 13.68
CA LEU A 330 -21.50 -40.55 12.27
C LEU A 330 -20.91 -39.23 11.74
N GLN A 331 -21.45 -38.08 12.14
CA GLN A 331 -20.86 -36.77 11.79
C GLN A 331 -19.56 -36.48 12.54
N MET A 332 -19.45 -36.88 13.81
CA MET A 332 -18.20 -36.75 14.59
C MET A 332 -17.06 -37.62 14.03
N SER A 333 -17.39 -38.76 13.42
CA SER A 333 -16.41 -39.67 12.79
C SER A 333 -15.96 -39.20 11.40
N ASN A 334 -16.70 -38.29 10.77
CA ASN A 334 -16.40 -37.75 9.46
C ASN A 334 -16.58 -36.23 9.48
N PRO A 335 -15.68 -35.48 10.17
CA PRO A 335 -15.68 -34.03 10.06
C PRO A 335 -15.44 -33.63 8.60
N PRO A 336 -15.94 -32.46 8.14
CA PRO A 336 -15.67 -32.01 6.78
C PRO A 336 -14.15 -31.98 6.59
N LEU A 337 -13.66 -32.79 5.66
CA LEU A 337 -12.24 -32.94 5.32
C LEU A 337 -11.60 -31.55 5.20
N ALA A 338 -10.76 -31.22 6.19
CA ALA A 338 -9.83 -30.12 6.11
C ALA A 338 -8.79 -30.46 5.03
N SER A 339 -8.77 -29.63 3.98
CA SER A 339 -7.61 -29.32 3.14
C SER A 339 -6.59 -30.44 2.89
N GLU A 340 -6.73 -31.18 1.78
CA GLU A 340 -5.55 -31.78 1.16
C GLU A 340 -4.91 -30.76 0.20
N ASN A 341 -3.95 -30.08 0.77
CA ASN A 341 -3.01 -29.18 0.12
C ASN A 341 -2.08 -30.02 -0.77
N THR A 342 -2.23 -29.98 -2.10
CA THR A 342 -1.18 -30.42 -3.03
C THR A 342 -0.69 -29.25 -3.86
N GLY A 343 0.17 -28.47 -3.22
CA GLY A 343 1.15 -27.66 -3.93
C GLY A 343 2.35 -28.52 -4.35
N THR A 344 2.95 -28.11 -5.47
CA THR A 344 4.33 -28.34 -5.93
C THR A 344 4.71 -29.63 -6.67
N LYS A 345 4.78 -29.49 -8.01
CA LYS A 345 5.99 -29.28 -8.84
C LYS A 345 6.53 -30.43 -9.70
N LEU A 346 7.18 -29.95 -10.78
CA LEU A 346 8.12 -30.55 -11.75
C LEU A 346 7.44 -31.13 -13.00
N ASP A 347 7.50 -30.41 -14.13
CA ASP A 347 8.61 -30.41 -15.13
C ASP A 347 8.54 -31.74 -15.90
N GLU A 348 8.51 -31.83 -17.22
CA GLU A 348 9.34 -31.18 -18.23
C GLU A 348 8.90 -31.72 -19.62
N TYR A 349 9.22 -30.96 -20.68
CA TYR A 349 9.16 -31.25 -22.14
C TYR A 349 7.85 -31.07 -22.93
#